data_AF-A0A968QSC6-F1
#
_entry.id   AF-A0A968QSC6-F1
#
_cell.length_a   1.000
_cell.length_b   1.000
_cell.length_c   1.000
_cell.angle_alpha   90.00
_cell.angle_beta   90.00
_cell.angle_gamma   90.00
#
_symmetry.space_group_name_H-M   'P 1'
#
loop_
_entity.id
_entity.type
_entity.pdbx_description
1 polymer ?
#
loop_
_entity_poly.entity_id
_entity_poly.type
_entity_poly.pdbx_seq_one_letter_code
_entity_poly.pdbx_strand_id
1 'polypeptide(L)'
;MQEDNFASTLHHYYSLAEIQANSPLKQGLTDHIMVFESFPADSLMDDSAIGFAIRQSDGFEQTNYDLEITVFPGEQIAMRFGFNAQAFTMSQIEILGKHFSNAVSAVLHNDAIRIREIQLLDDKEKAFLLDGLNDTYRDYPRDKSIIELFEKQVKERSDDIAVISGNQTLSYKTLNERVNRIAHYLRKTITFSRMIP
;
A
#
# COMPACT_ATOMS: atom_id res chain seq x y z
N MET A 1 6.37 13.23 -23.18
CA MET A 1 5.30 12.24 -23.45
C MET A 1 4.74 12.30 -24.87
N GLN A 2 4.15 13.40 -25.35
CA GLN A 2 3.70 13.47 -26.76
C GLN A 2 4.88 13.45 -27.76
N GLU A 3 5.98 14.13 -27.45
CA GLU A 3 7.21 14.06 -28.25
C GLU A 3 7.84 12.65 -28.25
N ASP A 4 7.83 11.97 -27.10
CA ASP A 4 8.36 10.60 -26.98
C ASP A 4 7.49 9.59 -27.76
N ASN A 5 6.16 9.76 -27.75
CA ASN A 5 5.27 8.94 -28.57
C ASN A 5 5.55 9.16 -30.07
N PHE A 6 5.75 10.42 -30.50
CA PHE A 6 6.08 10.74 -31.89
C PHE A 6 7.47 10.24 -32.31
N ALA A 7 8.44 10.21 -31.41
CA ALA A 7 9.74 9.58 -31.67
C ALA A 7 9.62 8.04 -31.75
N SER A 8 8.75 7.44 -30.93
CA SER A 8 8.49 6.00 -30.90
C SER A 8 7.74 5.50 -32.15
N THR A 9 6.86 6.30 -32.75
CA THR A 9 6.11 5.90 -33.95
C THR A 9 7.00 5.55 -35.14
N LEU A 10 8.20 6.15 -35.21
CA LEU A 10 9.22 5.82 -36.21
C LEU A 10 9.76 4.38 -36.05
N HIS A 11 9.46 3.69 -34.96
CA HIS A 11 9.97 2.36 -34.62
C HIS A 11 8.87 1.34 -34.29
N HIS A 12 7.59 1.66 -34.51
CA HIS A 12 6.45 0.75 -34.23
C HIS A 12 6.45 -0.54 -35.07
N TYR A 13 7.34 -0.67 -36.06
CA TYR A 13 7.51 -1.89 -36.84
C TYR A 13 8.34 -2.97 -36.14
N TYR A 14 9.06 -2.65 -35.05
CA TYR A 14 9.77 -3.67 -34.27
C TYR A 14 8.77 -4.46 -33.43
N SER A 15 8.89 -5.79 -33.47
CA SER A 15 8.09 -6.64 -32.59
C SER A 15 8.53 -6.47 -31.14
N LEU A 16 7.59 -6.61 -30.21
CA LEU A 16 7.93 -6.57 -28.78
C LEU A 16 8.95 -7.67 -28.41
N ALA A 17 8.87 -8.84 -29.05
CA ALA A 17 9.81 -9.93 -28.85
C ALA A 17 11.25 -9.53 -29.19
N GLU A 18 11.46 -8.77 -30.27
CA GLU A 18 12.78 -8.26 -30.65
C GLU A 18 13.28 -7.19 -29.69
N ILE A 19 12.39 -6.30 -29.22
CA ILE A 19 12.72 -5.27 -28.23
C ILE A 19 13.14 -5.93 -26.91
N GLN A 20 12.38 -6.91 -26.43
CA GLN A 20 12.71 -7.68 -25.24
C GLN A 20 14.02 -8.46 -25.42
N ALA A 21 14.22 -9.12 -26.57
CA ALA A 21 15.44 -9.87 -26.84
C ALA A 21 16.70 -9.00 -26.81
N ASN A 22 16.61 -7.73 -27.22
CA ASN A 22 17.72 -6.78 -27.20
C ASN A 22 17.81 -5.94 -25.90
N SER A 23 16.87 -6.13 -24.98
CA SER A 23 16.90 -5.50 -23.66
C SER A 23 17.65 -6.35 -22.63
N PRO A 24 18.38 -5.74 -21.67
CA PRO A 24 18.90 -6.45 -20.50
C PRO A 24 17.82 -7.11 -19.65
N LEU A 25 16.59 -6.55 -19.67
CA LEU A 25 15.46 -7.00 -18.86
C LEU A 25 14.69 -8.17 -19.48
N LYS A 26 14.91 -8.48 -20.76
CA LYS A 26 14.26 -9.58 -21.48
C LYS A 26 12.73 -9.53 -21.32
N GLN A 27 12.12 -10.62 -20.86
CA GLN A 27 10.68 -10.71 -20.63
C GLN A 27 10.18 -9.86 -19.47
N GLY A 28 11.07 -9.42 -18.56
CA GLY A 28 10.72 -8.49 -17.47
C GLY A 28 10.80 -7.01 -17.87
N LEU A 29 10.77 -6.69 -19.16
CA LEU A 29 10.79 -5.32 -19.64
C LEU A 29 9.46 -4.59 -19.36
N THR A 30 8.35 -5.33 -19.37
CA THR A 30 7.00 -4.82 -19.15
C THR A 30 6.16 -5.89 -18.47
N ASP A 31 5.53 -5.54 -17.35
CA ASP A 31 4.68 -6.48 -16.59
C ASP A 31 3.19 -6.32 -16.92
N HIS A 32 2.81 -5.17 -17.49
CA HIS A 32 1.42 -4.78 -17.74
C HIS A 32 1.28 -4.11 -19.11
N ILE A 33 0.08 -4.20 -19.69
CA ILE A 33 -0.25 -3.57 -20.96
C ILE A 33 -1.47 -2.66 -20.82
N MET A 34 -1.45 -1.53 -21.52
CA MET A 34 -2.61 -0.66 -21.68
C MET A 34 -2.94 -0.57 -23.17
N VAL A 35 -4.17 -0.89 -23.52
CA VAL A 35 -4.67 -0.89 -24.89
C VAL A 35 -5.76 0.17 -25.00
N PHE A 36 -5.61 1.08 -25.96
CA PHE A 36 -6.65 2.03 -26.31
C PHE A 36 -7.29 1.56 -27.61
N GLU A 37 -8.53 1.05 -27.54
CA GLU A 37 -9.24 0.59 -28.73
C GLU A 37 -9.87 1.77 -29.43
N SER A 38 -9.21 2.26 -30.48
CA SER A 38 -9.65 3.43 -31.22
C SER A 38 -10.66 3.11 -32.33
N PHE A 39 -11.62 2.21 -32.11
CA PHE A 39 -12.73 1.97 -33.05
C PHE A 39 -13.96 1.46 -32.31
N PRO A 40 -15.15 2.04 -32.47
CA PRO A 40 -16.35 1.47 -31.87
C PRO A 40 -16.71 0.20 -32.67
N ALA A 41 -16.55 -0.98 -32.05
CA ALA A 41 -17.09 -2.23 -32.59
C ALA A 41 -18.60 -2.10 -32.88
N ASP A 42 -19.30 -1.28 -32.09
CA ASP A 42 -20.74 -1.00 -32.24
C ASP A 42 -21.09 -0.19 -33.49
N SER A 43 -20.14 0.56 -34.08
CA SER A 43 -20.44 1.46 -35.21
C SER A 43 -20.51 0.77 -36.58
N LEU A 44 -20.23 -0.52 -36.65
CA LEU A 44 -20.22 -1.30 -37.90
C LEU A 44 -21.43 -2.25 -38.02
N MET A 45 -22.30 -2.32 -37.02
CA MET A 45 -23.43 -3.26 -36.97
C MET A 45 -24.74 -2.50 -37.14
N ASP A 46 -25.06 -2.17 -38.40
CA ASP A 46 -26.44 -1.83 -38.75
C ASP A 46 -27.29 -3.11 -38.74
N ASP A 47 -27.73 -3.51 -37.54
CA ASP A 47 -28.58 -4.69 -37.29
C ASP A 47 -29.88 -4.69 -38.13
N SER A 48 -30.24 -3.54 -38.70
CA SER A 48 -31.44 -3.39 -39.53
C SER A 48 -31.37 -4.15 -40.87
N ALA A 49 -30.17 -4.49 -41.37
CA ALA A 49 -29.98 -5.19 -42.64
C ALA A 49 -30.01 -6.73 -42.55
N ILE A 50 -29.85 -7.30 -41.35
CA ILE A 50 -29.56 -8.73 -41.16
C ILE A 50 -30.69 -9.53 -40.49
N GLY A 51 -31.75 -8.86 -40.00
CA GLY A 51 -32.93 -9.52 -39.43
C GLY A 51 -32.72 -10.16 -38.05
N PHE A 52 -31.55 -9.98 -37.44
CA PHE A 52 -31.24 -10.32 -36.06
C PHE A 52 -30.32 -9.24 -35.47
N ALA A 53 -30.39 -9.07 -34.14
CA ALA A 53 -29.56 -8.12 -33.41
C ALA A 53 -28.58 -8.88 -32.50
N ILE A 54 -27.29 -8.53 -32.55
CA ILE A 54 -26.29 -9.10 -31.64
C ILE A 54 -26.37 -8.31 -30.32
N ARG A 55 -26.86 -8.95 -29.26
CA ARG A 55 -27.03 -8.30 -27.95
C ARG A 55 -25.75 -8.20 -27.12
N GLN A 56 -24.82 -9.14 -27.31
CA GLN A 56 -23.56 -9.23 -26.60
C GLN A 56 -22.57 -10.05 -27.42
N SER A 57 -21.33 -9.59 -27.50
CA SER A 57 -20.19 -10.33 -28.03
C SER A 57 -19.12 -10.32 -26.96
N ASP A 58 -18.76 -11.50 -26.46
CA ASP A 58 -17.68 -11.65 -25.50
C ASP A 58 -16.45 -12.19 -26.24
N GLY A 59 -15.39 -11.38 -26.31
CA GLY A 59 -14.07 -11.81 -26.74
C GLY A 59 -13.25 -12.29 -25.55
N PHE A 60 -12.69 -13.51 -25.64
CA PHE A 60 -11.65 -13.93 -24.69
C PHE A 60 -10.28 -13.69 -25.30
N GLU A 61 -9.60 -12.66 -24.81
CA GLU A 61 -8.21 -12.39 -25.15
C GLU A 61 -7.32 -12.98 -24.05
N GLN A 62 -6.48 -13.94 -24.43
CA GLN A 62 -5.47 -14.47 -23.52
C GLN A 62 -4.19 -13.64 -23.70
N THR A 63 -3.97 -12.71 -22.78
CA THR A 63 -2.72 -11.96 -22.72
C THR A 63 -1.72 -12.63 -21.77
N ASN A 64 -0.43 -12.47 -22.05
CA ASN A 64 0.65 -13.02 -21.20
C ASN A 64 1.03 -12.05 -20.06
N TYR A 65 0.15 -11.11 -19.71
CA TYR A 65 0.39 -10.07 -18.71
C TYR A 65 -0.51 -10.28 -17.50
N ASP A 66 0.01 -9.98 -16.31
CA ASP A 66 -0.76 -10.15 -15.07
C ASP A 66 -1.86 -9.08 -14.92
N LEU A 67 -1.74 -7.95 -15.62
CA LEU A 67 -2.73 -6.89 -15.69
C LEU A 67 -2.76 -6.26 -17.10
N GLU A 68 -3.98 -6.11 -17.59
CA GLU A 68 -4.32 -5.48 -18.85
C GLU A 68 -5.42 -4.44 -18.61
N ILE A 69 -5.24 -3.25 -19.14
CA ILE A 69 -6.23 -2.18 -19.08
C ILE A 69 -6.66 -1.84 -20.50
N THR A 70 -7.90 -2.16 -20.85
CA THR A 70 -8.51 -1.76 -22.13
C THR A 70 -9.38 -0.53 -21.91
N VAL A 71 -9.19 0.51 -22.72
CA VAL A 71 -10.02 1.72 -22.72
C VAL A 71 -10.86 1.76 -23.98
N PHE A 72 -12.18 1.85 -23.80
CA PHE A 72 -13.17 1.95 -24.86
C PHE A 72 -13.73 3.38 -24.89
N PRO A 73 -13.38 4.20 -25.90
CA PRO A 73 -13.95 5.52 -26.09
C PRO A 73 -15.39 5.42 -26.61
N GLY A 74 -16.28 6.27 -26.11
CA GLY A 74 -17.68 6.36 -26.53
C GLY A 74 -18.31 7.63 -25.95
N GLU A 75 -19.65 7.70 -25.89
CA GLU A 75 -20.33 8.77 -25.15
C GLU A 75 -19.91 8.80 -23.67
N GLN A 76 -19.57 7.64 -23.13
CA GLN A 76 -18.88 7.47 -21.85
C GLN A 76 -17.61 6.65 -22.11
N ILE A 77 -16.53 6.99 -21.40
CA ILE A 77 -15.31 6.19 -21.42
C ILE A 77 -15.55 4.96 -20.55
N ALA A 78 -15.52 3.78 -21.15
CA ALA A 78 -15.54 2.52 -20.44
C ALA A 78 -14.11 1.96 -20.32
N MET A 79 -13.82 1.32 -19.20
CA MET A 79 -12.52 0.71 -18.95
C MET A 79 -12.70 -0.72 -18.45
N ARG A 80 -11.91 -1.64 -18.99
CA ARG A 80 -11.88 -3.05 -18.60
C ARG A 80 -10.52 -3.38 -18.04
N PHE A 81 -10.51 -4.00 -16.87
CA PHE A 81 -9.30 -4.50 -16.21
C PHE A 81 -9.28 -6.02 -16.34
N GLY A 82 -8.51 -6.53 -17.30
CA GLY A 82 -8.20 -7.95 -17.40
C GLY A 82 -7.03 -8.26 -16.47
N PHE A 83 -7.11 -9.34 -15.69
CA PHE A 83 -6.05 -9.67 -14.74
C PHE A 83 -5.88 -11.17 -14.52
N ASN A 84 -4.66 -11.55 -14.17
CA ASN A 84 -4.34 -12.91 -13.73
C ASN A 84 -4.80 -13.10 -12.29
N ALA A 85 -5.78 -13.98 -12.08
CA ALA A 85 -6.34 -14.30 -10.76
C ALA A 85 -5.34 -15.00 -9.80
N GLN A 86 -4.18 -15.45 -10.30
CA GLN A 86 -3.08 -15.92 -9.44
C GLN A 86 -2.25 -14.77 -8.87
N ALA A 87 -2.24 -13.61 -9.54
CA ALA A 87 -1.47 -12.42 -9.16
C ALA A 87 -2.34 -11.41 -8.38
N PHE A 88 -3.59 -11.23 -8.78
CA PHE A 88 -4.50 -10.23 -8.21
C PHE A 88 -5.84 -10.83 -7.76
N THR A 89 -6.39 -10.29 -6.68
CA THR A 89 -7.76 -10.54 -6.27
C THR A 89 -8.71 -9.53 -6.91
N MET A 90 -9.99 -9.91 -7.06
CA MET A 90 -11.02 -8.99 -7.56
C MET A 90 -11.08 -7.68 -6.74
N SER A 91 -11.00 -7.77 -5.42
CA SER A 91 -11.01 -6.60 -4.53
C SER A 91 -9.85 -5.64 -4.77
N GLN A 92 -8.66 -6.14 -5.09
CA GLN A 92 -7.50 -5.30 -5.43
C GLN A 92 -7.74 -4.54 -6.73
N ILE A 93 -8.33 -5.21 -7.73
CA ILE A 93 -8.63 -4.61 -9.04
C ILE A 93 -9.75 -3.59 -8.94
N GLU A 94 -10.77 -3.83 -8.12
CA GLU A 94 -11.83 -2.84 -7.85
C GLU A 94 -11.26 -1.56 -7.21
N ILE A 95 -10.35 -1.71 -6.24
CA ILE A 95 -9.65 -0.58 -5.61
C ILE A 95 -8.80 0.16 -6.66
N LEU A 96 -8.03 -0.57 -7.47
CA LEU A 96 -7.21 0.01 -8.52
C LEU A 96 -8.05 0.78 -9.55
N GLY A 97 -9.16 0.22 -10.00
CA GLY A 97 -10.09 0.87 -10.93
C GLY A 97 -10.67 2.16 -10.35
N LYS A 98 -10.98 2.17 -9.04
CA LYS A 98 -11.44 3.37 -8.34
C LYS A 98 -10.35 4.43 -8.25
N HIS A 99 -9.12 4.06 -7.92
CA HIS A 99 -7.97 4.98 -7.89
C HIS A 99 -7.71 5.58 -9.27
N PHE A 100 -7.79 4.77 -10.33
CA PHE A 100 -7.64 5.23 -11.70
C PHE A 100 -8.73 6.25 -12.08
N SER A 101 -9.99 5.94 -11.75
CA SER A 101 -11.12 6.86 -11.97
C SER A 101 -10.95 8.19 -11.22
N ASN A 102 -10.48 8.14 -9.97
CA ASN A 102 -10.18 9.35 -9.19
C ASN A 102 -9.05 10.18 -9.81
N ALA A 103 -7.99 9.53 -10.31
CA ALA A 103 -6.89 10.21 -10.98
C ALA A 103 -7.36 10.94 -12.25
N VAL A 104 -8.11 10.24 -13.10
CA VAL A 104 -8.69 10.83 -14.33
C VAL A 104 -9.61 11.98 -13.97
N SER A 105 -10.49 11.79 -12.99
CA SER A 105 -11.40 12.84 -12.52
C SER A 105 -10.65 14.07 -12.03
N ALA A 106 -9.57 13.92 -11.25
CA ALA A 106 -8.79 15.04 -10.74
C ALA A 106 -8.15 15.87 -11.87
N VAL A 107 -7.61 15.20 -12.89
CA VAL A 107 -7.03 15.87 -14.06
C VAL A 107 -8.10 16.55 -14.91
N LEU A 108 -9.28 15.96 -15.07
CA LEU A 108 -10.39 16.57 -15.80
C LEU A 108 -10.96 17.81 -15.11
N HIS A 109 -10.93 17.87 -13.78
CA HIS A 109 -11.41 19.04 -13.03
C HIS A 109 -10.39 20.18 -12.99
N ASN A 110 -9.09 19.87 -13.04
CA ASN A 110 -8.01 20.84 -13.04
C ASN A 110 -6.84 20.35 -13.89
N ASP A 111 -6.78 20.82 -15.13
CA ASP A 111 -5.73 20.46 -16.10
C ASP A 111 -4.34 20.96 -15.71
N ALA A 112 -4.26 21.97 -14.83
CA ALA A 112 -3.02 22.52 -14.28
C ALA A 112 -2.59 21.86 -12.95
N ILE A 113 -3.31 20.84 -12.46
CA ILE A 113 -2.95 20.13 -11.24
C ILE A 113 -1.56 19.50 -11.38
N ARG A 114 -0.74 19.62 -10.34
CA ARG A 114 0.54 18.91 -10.30
C ARG A 114 0.31 17.44 -10.04
N ILE A 115 1.05 16.56 -10.71
CA ILE A 115 0.93 15.10 -10.55
C ILE A 115 0.97 14.66 -9.06
N ARG A 116 1.85 15.26 -8.26
CA ARG A 116 1.99 14.95 -6.82
C ARG A 116 0.80 15.39 -5.95
N GLU A 117 -0.07 16.24 -6.48
CA GLU A 117 -1.26 16.77 -5.80
C GLU A 117 -2.52 15.98 -6.17
N ILE A 118 -2.43 15.02 -7.10
CA ILE A 118 -3.54 14.14 -7.45
C ILE A 118 -3.81 13.17 -6.30
N GLN A 119 -4.99 13.31 -5.70
CA GLN A 119 -5.46 12.46 -4.63
C GLN A 119 -6.14 11.21 -5.21
N LEU A 120 -5.52 10.04 -5.03
CA LEU A 120 -6.03 8.76 -5.54
C LEU A 120 -7.07 8.12 -4.62
N LEU A 121 -6.87 8.24 -3.30
CA LEU A 121 -7.75 7.65 -2.29
C LEU A 121 -8.98 8.55 -2.11
N ASP A 122 -10.16 7.95 -2.01
CA ASP A 122 -11.34 8.70 -1.60
C ASP A 122 -11.32 9.00 -0.09
N ASP A 123 -12.23 9.87 0.37
CA ASP A 123 -12.28 10.28 1.77
C ASP A 123 -12.53 9.10 2.71
N LYS A 124 -13.29 8.09 2.27
CA LYS A 124 -13.59 6.90 3.07
C LYS A 124 -12.35 6.04 3.28
N GLU A 125 -11.61 5.76 2.22
CA GLU A 125 -10.38 4.98 2.26
C GLU A 125 -9.29 5.72 3.04
N LYS A 126 -9.18 7.04 2.84
CA LYS A 126 -8.26 7.89 3.61
C LYS A 126 -8.58 7.87 5.11
N ALA A 127 -9.85 8.00 5.50
CA ALA A 127 -10.27 7.92 6.89
C ALA A 127 -10.02 6.52 7.48
N PHE A 128 -10.25 5.46 6.72
CA PHE A 128 -9.93 4.11 7.17
C PHE A 128 -8.43 3.93 7.45
N LEU A 129 -7.58 4.42 6.55
CA LEU A 129 -6.11 4.32 6.71
C LEU A 129 -5.57 5.21 7.83
N LEU A 130 -6.11 6.42 7.99
CA LEU A 130 -5.63 7.39 8.98
C LEU A 130 -6.20 7.15 10.37
N ASP A 131 -7.49 6.84 10.47
CA ASP A 131 -8.19 6.75 11.75
C ASP A 131 -8.53 5.31 12.11
N GLY A 132 -9.01 4.52 11.14
CA GLY A 132 -9.42 3.13 11.37
C GLY A 132 -8.25 2.23 11.77
N LEU A 133 -7.16 2.26 11.01
CA LEU A 133 -5.96 1.45 11.30
C LEU A 133 -5.11 2.02 12.44
N ASN A 134 -5.17 3.34 12.69
CA ASN A 134 -4.39 3.99 13.75
C ASN A 134 -5.18 4.28 15.03
N ASP A 135 -6.32 3.62 15.25
CA ASP A 135 -7.04 3.66 16.54
C ASP A 135 -6.31 2.84 17.62
N THR A 136 -5.06 3.23 17.88
CA THR A 136 -4.16 2.65 18.87
C THR A 136 -4.18 3.41 20.18
N TYR A 137 -5.04 4.41 20.33
CA TYR A 137 -5.16 5.14 21.58
C TYR A 137 -5.64 4.19 22.67
N ARG A 138 -4.85 4.07 23.73
CA ARG A 138 -5.22 3.36 24.95
C ARG A 138 -4.90 4.30 26.11
N ASP A 139 -5.84 4.39 27.05
CA ASP A 139 -5.59 5.16 28.26
C ASP A 139 -4.54 4.42 29.11
N TYR A 140 -3.55 5.15 29.59
CA TYR A 140 -2.51 4.62 30.47
C TYR A 140 -2.01 5.72 31.42
N PRO A 141 -1.52 5.37 32.62
CA PRO A 141 -1.06 6.36 33.59
C PRO A 141 0.18 7.10 33.07
N ARG A 142 0.01 8.35 32.61
CA ARG A 142 1.09 9.21 32.10
C ARG A 142 1.83 9.98 33.19
N ASP A 143 1.20 10.09 34.35
CA ASP A 143 1.73 10.74 35.54
C ASP A 143 2.69 9.84 36.34
N LYS A 144 2.80 8.57 35.97
CA LYS A 144 3.61 7.58 36.69
C LYS A 144 4.74 7.05 35.84
N SER A 145 5.92 7.01 36.45
CA SER A 145 7.08 6.31 35.90
C SER A 145 6.91 4.80 36.02
N ILE A 146 7.63 4.06 35.17
CA ILE A 146 7.73 2.59 35.28
C ILE A 146 8.23 2.16 36.67
N ILE A 147 9.06 2.99 37.31
CA ILE A 147 9.60 2.75 38.64
C ILE A 147 8.47 2.82 39.69
N GLU A 148 7.61 3.84 39.63
CA GLU A 148 6.48 3.97 40.55
C GLU A 148 5.44 2.85 40.36
N LEU A 149 5.19 2.44 39.11
CA LEU A 149 4.33 1.30 38.80
C LEU A 149 4.92 0.00 39.37
N PHE A 150 6.25 -0.19 39.25
CA PHE A 150 6.95 -1.32 39.84
C PHE A 150 6.91 -1.31 41.38
N GLU A 151 7.19 -0.18 42.01
CA GLU A 151 7.14 -0.05 43.48
C GLU A 151 5.72 -0.26 44.04
N LYS A 152 4.68 0.14 43.30
CA LYS A 152 3.30 -0.20 43.64
C LYS A 152 3.11 -1.72 43.64
N GLN A 153 3.59 -2.42 42.61
CA GLN A 153 3.52 -3.88 42.55
C GLN A 153 4.30 -4.56 43.69
N VAL A 154 5.45 -4.01 44.09
CA VAL A 154 6.23 -4.50 45.24
C VAL A 154 5.43 -4.39 46.55
N LYS A 155 4.65 -3.31 46.74
CA LYS A 155 3.80 -3.14 47.92
C LYS A 155 2.61 -4.08 47.92
N GLU A 156 1.96 -4.28 46.77
CA GLU A 156 0.77 -5.09 46.64
C GLU A 156 1.07 -6.60 46.63
N ARG A 157 2.23 -7.00 46.08
CA ARG A 157 2.60 -8.40 45.82
C ARG A 157 4.05 -8.70 46.18
N SER A 158 4.42 -8.39 47.41
CA SER A 158 5.82 -8.40 47.85
C SER A 158 6.54 -9.75 47.72
N ASP A 159 5.86 -10.85 48.06
CA ASP A 159 6.42 -12.21 48.05
C ASP A 159 6.19 -12.95 46.72
N ASP A 160 5.40 -12.39 45.80
CA ASP A 160 5.20 -12.95 44.46
C ASP A 160 6.52 -12.98 43.69
N ILE A 161 6.66 -13.99 42.84
CA ILE A 161 7.82 -14.16 41.97
C ILE A 161 7.81 -13.06 40.90
N ALA A 162 8.89 -12.26 40.85
CA ALA A 162 9.09 -11.23 39.83
C ALA A 162 9.96 -11.71 38.67
N VAL A 163 10.99 -12.52 38.95
CA VAL A 163 11.96 -12.99 37.96
C VAL A 163 12.33 -14.44 38.23
N ILE A 164 12.38 -15.25 37.16
CA ILE A 164 12.92 -16.61 37.16
C ILE A 164 14.03 -16.67 36.12
N SER A 165 15.20 -17.17 36.52
CA SER A 165 16.34 -17.40 35.63
C SER A 165 17.03 -18.71 35.98
N GLY A 166 16.75 -19.76 35.21
CA GLY A 166 17.17 -21.13 35.55
C GLY A 166 16.60 -21.55 36.91
N ASN A 167 17.47 -21.98 37.83
CA ASN A 167 17.07 -22.41 39.18
C ASN A 167 16.99 -21.24 40.18
N GLN A 168 17.18 -20.00 39.74
CA GLN A 168 17.09 -18.83 40.60
C GLN A 168 15.74 -18.12 40.44
N THR A 169 15.14 -17.79 41.57
CA THR A 169 13.85 -17.10 41.65
C THR A 169 14.01 -15.88 42.56
N LEU A 170 13.52 -14.72 42.12
CA LEU A 170 13.50 -13.50 42.94
C LEU A 170 12.06 -13.03 43.10
N SER A 171 11.66 -12.75 44.35
CA SER A 171 10.40 -12.06 44.64
C SER A 171 10.49 -10.57 44.29
N TYR A 172 9.35 -9.91 44.13
CA TYR A 172 9.28 -8.46 43.93
C TYR A 172 10.05 -7.69 45.01
N LYS A 173 9.90 -8.08 46.29
CA LYS A 173 10.65 -7.48 47.41
C LYS A 173 12.16 -7.63 47.24
N THR A 174 12.63 -8.85 46.99
CA THR A 174 14.07 -9.14 46.87
C THR A 174 14.69 -8.43 45.68
N LEU A 175 13.95 -8.35 44.56
CA LEU A 175 14.38 -7.62 43.37
C LEU A 175 14.50 -6.12 43.67
N ASN A 176 13.48 -5.52 44.30
CA ASN A 176 13.47 -4.10 44.65
C ASN A 176 14.64 -3.71 45.55
N GLU A 177 14.94 -4.50 46.58
CA GLU A 177 16.08 -4.27 47.47
C GLU A 177 17.42 -4.29 46.72
N ARG A 178 17.61 -5.24 45.79
CA ARG A 178 18.82 -5.32 44.95
C ARG A 178 18.94 -4.12 44.00
N VAL A 179 17.85 -3.73 43.35
CA VAL A 179 17.81 -2.57 42.44
C VAL A 179 18.13 -1.29 43.20
N ASN A 180 17.52 -1.08 44.37
CA ASN A 180 17.78 0.11 45.19
C ASN A 180 19.23 0.21 45.65
N ARG A 181 19.87 -0.91 46.00
CA ARG A 181 21.31 -0.93 46.33
C ARG A 181 22.17 -0.47 45.14
N ILE A 182 21.87 -0.96 43.94
CA ILE A 182 22.57 -0.54 42.72
C ILE A 182 22.29 0.94 42.41
N ALA A 183 21.04 1.40 42.54
CA ALA A 183 20.65 2.78 42.30
C ALA A 183 21.40 3.76 43.24
N HIS A 184 21.53 3.43 44.52
CA HIS A 184 22.31 4.22 45.48
C HIS A 184 23.80 4.25 45.13
N TYR A 185 24.38 3.10 44.74
CA TYR A 185 25.76 3.03 44.29
C TYR A 185 26.00 3.90 43.05
N LEU A 186 25.14 3.79 42.04
CA LEU A 186 25.23 4.59 40.81
C LEU A 186 25.08 6.09 41.09
N ARG A 187 24.13 6.50 41.94
CA ARG A 187 24.01 7.91 42.36
C ARG A 187 25.30 8.41 43.01
N LYS A 188 25.93 7.62 43.87
CA LYS A 188 27.18 7.99 44.56
C LYS A 188 28.35 8.13 43.57
N THR A 189 28.52 7.17 42.66
CA THR A 189 29.67 7.11 41.74
C THR A 189 29.53 8.09 40.56
N ILE A 190 28.33 8.27 40.02
CA ILE A 190 28.08 9.19 38.88
C ILE A 190 28.16 10.66 39.33
N THR A 191 27.70 10.98 40.55
CA THR A 191 27.87 12.34 41.11
C THR A 191 29.35 12.67 41.33
N PHE A 192 30.18 11.67 41.66
CA PHE A 192 31.62 11.84 41.83
C PHE A 192 32.37 12.15 40.52
N SER A 193 31.93 11.57 39.40
CA SER A 193 32.53 11.82 38.07
C SER A 193 32.18 13.21 37.50
N ARG A 194 31.06 13.80 37.92
CA ARG A 194 30.61 15.15 37.50
C ARG A 194 31.17 16.28 38.38
N MET A 195 31.96 15.96 39.40
CA MET A 195 32.56 16.88 40.37
C MET A 195 34.08 17.03 40.25
N ILE A 196 34.72 16.45 39.22
CA ILE A 196 36.13 16.71 38.91
C ILE A 196 36.17 17.92 37.96
N PRO A 197 36.78 19.06 38.35
CA PRO A 197 36.93 20.24 37.51
C PRO A 197 37.88 20.03 36.33
#